data_AF-A0A5R8W6N5-F1
#
_entry.id   AF-A0A5R8W6N5-F1
#
_cell.length_a   1.000
_cell.length_b   1.000
_cell.length_c   1.000
_cell.angle_alpha   90.00
_cell.angle_beta   90.00
_cell.angle_gamma   90.00
#
_symmetry.space_group_name_H-M   'P 1'
#
loop_
_entity.id
_entity.type
_entity.pdbx_description
1 polymer ?
#
loop_
_entity_poly.entity_id
_entity_poly.type
_entity_poly.pdbx_seq_one_letter_code
_entity_poly.pdbx_strand_id
1 'polypeptide(L)' 'MAERGNTKHNSELDDQMQHETQGVVRGNQPAHAEEFRETEPFPDDTDAAEVREALNPVASPDPLDDDEEGEQ' A
#
# COMPACT_ATOMS: atom_id res chain seq x y z
N MET A 1 25.87 12.39 -30.52
CA MET A 1 26.06 11.56 -29.32
C MET A 1 25.31 10.27 -29.59
N ALA A 2 26.02 9.17 -29.84
CA ALA A 2 25.38 7.88 -30.08
C ALA A 2 25.37 7.12 -28.75
N GLU A 3 24.21 7.05 -28.12
CA GLU A 3 23.97 6.16 -26.99
C GLU A 3 24.06 4.73 -27.53
N ARG A 4 25.26 4.14 -27.49
CA ARG A 4 25.37 2.71 -27.72
C ARG A 4 24.75 2.03 -26.50
N GLY A 5 23.49 1.64 -26.65
CA GLY A 5 22.83 0.64 -25.79
C GLY A 5 23.59 -0.69 -25.80
N ASN A 6 23.02 -1.69 -25.15
CA ASN A 6 23.66 -2.99 -24.94
C ASN A 6 24.04 -3.63 -26.29
N THR A 7 25.32 -3.96 -26.48
CA THR A 7 25.78 -4.61 -27.72
C THR A 7 25.40 -6.10 -27.80
N LYS A 8 24.81 -6.65 -26.74
CA LYS A 8 24.46 -8.07 -26.64
C LYS A 8 23.06 -8.38 -27.16
N HIS A 9 22.14 -7.41 -27.09
CA HIS A 9 20.75 -7.58 -27.49
C HIS A 9 20.36 -6.52 -28.53
N ASN A 10 19.27 -6.75 -29.28
CA ASN A 10 18.71 -5.73 -30.15
C ASN A 10 17.95 -4.69 -29.30
N SER A 11 17.69 -3.49 -29.86
CA SER A 11 17.06 -2.40 -29.09
C SER A 11 15.69 -2.76 -28.53
N GLU A 12 14.89 -3.50 -29.31
CA GLU A 12 13.55 -3.92 -28.91
C GLU A 12 13.58 -4.88 -27.69
N LEU A 13 14.52 -5.83 -27.67
CA LEU A 13 14.68 -6.74 -26.53
C LEU A 13 15.24 -6.01 -25.29
N ASP A 14 16.14 -5.05 -25.49
CA ASP A 14 16.63 -4.19 -24.41
C ASP A 14 15.48 -3.39 -23.77
N ASP A 15 14.58 -2.81 -24.58
CA ASP A 15 13.41 -2.07 -24.10
C ASP A 15 12.45 -2.98 -23.31
N GLN A 16 12.23 -4.21 -23.79
CA GLN A 16 11.38 -5.19 -23.10
C GLN A 16 11.98 -5.62 -21.75
N MET A 17 13.27 -5.96 -21.70
CA MET A 17 13.94 -6.32 -20.45
C MET A 17 13.97 -5.16 -19.46
N GLN A 18 14.18 -3.92 -19.94
CA GLN A 18 14.11 -2.73 -19.09
C GLN A 18 12.71 -2.59 -18.50
N HIS A 19 11.66 -2.81 -19.28
CA HIS A 19 10.28 -2.70 -18.79
C HIS A 19 10.00 -3.71 -17.67
N GLU A 20 10.48 -4.95 -17.81
CA GLU A 20 10.35 -6.00 -16.80
C GLU A 20 11.11 -5.68 -15.50
N THR A 21 12.34 -5.18 -15.62
CA THR A 21 13.18 -4.87 -14.45
C THR A 21 12.87 -3.53 -13.80
N GLN A 22 12.19 -2.62 -14.50
CA GLN A 22 11.89 -1.27 -14.00
C GLN A 22 11.06 -1.29 -12.71
N GLY A 23 10.15 -2.26 -12.55
CA GLY A 23 9.37 -2.43 -11.33
C GLY A 23 10.23 -2.74 -10.10
N VAL A 24 11.24 -3.59 -10.27
CA VAL A 24 12.18 -3.96 -9.20
C VAL A 24 13.13 -2.81 -8.86
N VAL A 25 13.61 -2.07 -9.87
CA VAL A 25 14.56 -0.95 -9.67
C VAL A 25 13.90 0.28 -9.05
N ARG A 26 12.65 0.59 -9.43
CA ARG A 26 11.91 1.73 -8.89
C ARG A 26 11.11 1.40 -7.62
N GLY A 27 10.87 0.10 -7.36
CA GLY A 27 10.21 -0.34 -6.14
C GLY A 27 11.06 0.00 -4.92
N ASN A 28 10.50 0.77 -3.98
CA ASN A 28 11.17 1.10 -2.72
C ASN A 28 11.05 -0.01 -1.66
N GLN A 29 10.72 -1.23 -2.11
CA GLN A 29 10.45 -2.39 -1.28
C GLN A 29 11.32 -3.56 -1.74
N PRO A 30 11.78 -4.42 -0.82
CA PRO A 30 12.57 -5.58 -1.18
C PRO A 30 11.82 -6.48 -2.16
N ALA A 31 12.56 -7.13 -3.06
CA ALA A 31 11.99 -8.01 -4.08
C ALA A 31 11.33 -9.28 -3.51
N HIS A 32 11.46 -9.51 -2.20
CA HIS A 32 10.81 -10.56 -1.43
C HIS A 32 10.44 -10.02 -0.05
N ALA A 33 9.30 -10.47 0.48
CA ALA A 33 8.83 -10.08 1.80
C ALA A 33 9.52 -10.90 2.91
N GLU A 34 9.99 -10.24 3.95
CA GLU A 34 10.33 -10.85 5.23
C GLU A 34 9.17 -10.61 6.20
N GLU A 35 8.09 -11.39 6.07
CA GLU A 35 6.82 -11.19 6.81
C GLU A 35 7.00 -11.02 8.33
N PHE A 36 8.03 -11.66 8.90
CA PHE A 36 8.34 -11.57 10.34
C PHE A 36 8.92 -10.22 10.80
N ARG A 37 9.38 -9.36 9.87
CA ARG A 37 9.88 -8.01 10.14
C ARG A 37 8.96 -6.92 9.62
N GLU A 38 8.09 -7.26 8.68
CA GLU A 38 7.20 -6.30 8.02
C GLU A 38 5.94 -6.07 8.86
N THR A 39 5.53 -4.80 8.96
CA THR A 39 4.24 -4.47 9.55
C THR A 39 3.15 -4.77 8.54
N GLU A 40 2.02 -5.28 8.99
CA GLU A 40 0.86 -5.52 8.12
C GLU A 40 0.45 -4.22 7.37
N PRO A 41 0.02 -4.33 6.10
CA PRO A 41 -0.38 -3.18 5.32
C PRO A 41 -1.60 -2.49 5.95
N PHE A 42 -1.63 -1.16 5.88
CA PHE A 42 -2.81 -0.41 6.29
C PHE A 42 -3.96 -0.69 5.32
N PRO A 43 -5.20 -0.89 5.83
CA PRO A 43 -6.37 -1.05 4.98
C PRO A 43 -6.55 0.12 4.02
N ASP A 44 -6.90 -0.17 2.77
CA ASP A 44 -7.05 0.81 1.69
C ASP A 44 -8.41 0.68 0.96
N ASP A 45 -8.56 1.46 -0.11
CA ASP A 45 -9.78 1.52 -0.91
C ASP A 45 -10.11 0.23 -1.69
N THR A 46 -9.28 -0.80 -1.60
CA THR A 46 -9.52 -2.13 -2.16
C THR A 46 -10.07 -3.14 -1.15
N ASP A 47 -9.98 -2.84 0.16
CA ASP A 47 -10.42 -3.75 1.24
C ASP A 47 -11.94 -3.76 1.47
N ALA A 48 -12.47 -4.62 2.34
CA ALA A 48 -13.89 -4.59 2.68
C ALA A 48 -14.26 -3.31 3.46
N ALA A 49 -15.46 -2.76 3.23
CA ALA A 49 -15.94 -1.56 3.92
C ALA A 49 -15.95 -1.71 5.45
N GLU A 50 -16.30 -2.91 5.94
CA GLU A 50 -16.25 -3.27 7.37
C GLU A 50 -14.86 -3.08 7.98
N VAL A 51 -13.81 -3.47 7.27
CA VAL A 51 -12.41 -3.35 7.73
C VAL A 51 -11.98 -1.89 7.83
N ARG A 52 -12.39 -1.07 6.85
CA ARG A 52 -12.10 0.37 6.85
C ARG A 52 -12.86 1.12 7.95
N GLU A 53 -14.12 0.74 8.18
CA GLU A 53 -14.96 1.33 9.21
C GLU A 53 -14.43 1.03 10.61
N ALA A 54 -13.97 -0.20 10.85
CA ALA A 54 -13.36 -0.59 12.13
C ALA A 54 -12.12 0.25 12.50
N LEU A 55 -11.44 0.84 11.50
CA LEU A 55 -10.28 1.71 11.71
C LEU A 55 -10.66 3.18 11.97
N ASN A 56 -11.94 3.55 11.83
CA ASN A 56 -12.40 4.93 11.98
C ASN A 56 -12.89 5.21 13.42
N PRO A 57 -12.12 5.95 14.24
CA PRO A 57 -12.47 6.20 15.65
C PRO A 57 -13.69 7.12 15.84
N VAL A 58 -14.20 7.77 14.78
CA VAL A 58 -15.38 8.67 14.86
C VAL A 58 -16.71 7.91 14.85
N ALA A 59 -16.71 6.61 14.53
CA ALA A 59 -17.93 5.81 14.43
C ALA A 59 -18.38 5.16 15.76
N SER A 60 -17.60 5.30 16.84
CA SER A 60 -18.03 4.85 18.17
C SER A 60 -19.04 5.85 18.74
N PRO A 61 -20.33 5.50 18.93
CA PRO A 61 -21.20 6.32 19.76
C PRO A 61 -20.65 6.26 21.20
N ASP A 62 -20.31 7.42 21.77
CA ASP A 62 -19.98 7.57 23.18
C ASP A 62 -21.13 7.00 24.04
N PRO A 63 -20.90 6.05 24.97
CA PRO A 63 -21.95 5.55 25.85
C PRO A 63 -22.08 6.43 27.11
N LEU A 64 -22.20 7.75 26.96
CA LEU A 64 -22.35 8.69 28.08
C LEU A 64 -23.40 9.75 27.79
N ASP A 65 -24.65 9.32 27.57
CA ASP A 65 -25.83 10.17 27.71
C ASP A 65 -26.94 9.33 28.37
N ASP A 66 -26.80 9.08 29.69
CA ASP A 66 -27.88 8.54 30.54
C ASP A 66 -28.06 9.53 31.71
N ASP A 67 -28.93 10.51 31.44
CA ASP A 67 -29.86 11.21 32.34
C ASP A 67 -29.33 11.96 33.59
N GLU A 68 -29.06 13.26 33.40
CA GLU A 68 -29.32 14.26 34.43
C GLU A 68 -30.84 14.47 34.61
N GLU A 69 -31.51 13.63 35.40
CA GLU A 69 -32.88 13.87 35.86
C GLU A 69 -32.92 13.79 37.39
N GLY A 70 -32.32 14.80 38.01
CA GLY A 70 -32.33 15.04 39.46
C GLY A 70 -33.17 16.25 39.81
N GLU A 71 -34.48 16.25 39.51
CA GLU A 71 -35.39 17.27 40.04
C GLU A 71 -36.87 16.82 40.10
N GLN A 72 -37.30 16.45 41.31
CA GLN A 72 -38.43 16.98 42.11
C GLN A 72 -39.08 15.93 43.01
#